data_AF-A0A836EIN6-F1
#
_entry.id   AF-A0A836EIN6-F1
#
_cell.length_a   1.000
_cell.length_b   1.000
_cell.length_c   1.000
_cell.angle_alpha   90.00
_cell.angle_beta   90.00
_cell.angle_gamma   90.00
#
_symmetry.space_group_name_H-M   'P 1'
#
loop_
_entity.id
_entity.type
_entity.pdbx_description
1 polymer ?
#
loop_
_entity_poly.entity_id
_entity_poly.type
_entity_poly.pdbx_seq_one_letter_code
_entity_poly.pdbx_strand_id
1 'polypeptide(L)'
;MNFPEKGLDSLLKEEWVSKLEEKTYIQKMSMNNMIMNYLVTEGFKEAAEKFQQESGVGPTVELSTLDDRIRIRDAVQNGHIQEATDLVNQLHPELLDNDRYLYFHLQQLHLIELIRTGRVEEALQFAQDQLSEAGESDDNILCELERTLALLAFDEPHKSPFSDLLHPTHRQKIAGELNAAILKMEHRESTSPRLNNLLKMILWAQEELDKKKVKYPKMTDLGSATIEDTK
;
A
#
# COMPACT_ATOMS: atom_id res chain seq x y z
N MET A 1 -12.60 -38.94 -30.60
CA MET A 1 -13.67 -37.95 -30.35
C MET A 1 -13.01 -36.58 -30.36
N ASN A 2 -13.25 -35.81 -31.42
CA ASN A 2 -12.78 -34.44 -31.53
C ASN A 2 -13.57 -33.59 -30.54
N PHE A 3 -12.89 -32.93 -29.61
CA PHE A 3 -13.46 -31.77 -28.95
C PHE A 3 -13.66 -30.70 -30.03
N PRO A 4 -14.86 -30.15 -30.22
CA PRO A 4 -15.02 -29.05 -31.14
C PRO A 4 -14.28 -27.86 -30.56
N GLU A 5 -13.24 -27.39 -31.26
CA GLU A 5 -12.73 -26.03 -31.14
C GLU A 5 -13.89 -25.08 -31.48
N LYS A 6 -14.75 -24.79 -30.50
CA LYS A 6 -15.57 -23.58 -30.53
C LYS A 6 -14.55 -22.45 -30.49
N GLY A 7 -14.52 -21.65 -31.56
CA GLY A 7 -13.70 -20.45 -31.62
C GLY A 7 -13.85 -19.65 -30.33
N LEU A 8 -12.74 -19.09 -29.85
CA LEU A 8 -12.79 -18.03 -28.85
C LEU A 8 -13.51 -16.84 -29.50
N ASP A 9 -14.85 -16.91 -29.57
CA ASP A 9 -15.67 -15.77 -29.88
C ASP A 9 -15.37 -14.74 -28.80
N SER A 10 -14.84 -13.61 -29.23
CA SER A 10 -14.60 -12.44 -28.39
C SER A 10 -15.88 -12.15 -27.62
N LEU A 11 -15.91 -12.46 -26.33
CA LEU A 11 -17.05 -12.11 -25.48
C LEU A 11 -17.13 -10.60 -25.43
N LEU A 12 -18.19 -10.04 -26.00
CA LEU A 12 -18.48 -8.61 -25.89
C LEU A 12 -18.71 -8.26 -24.42
N LYS A 13 -18.34 -7.04 -24.03
CA LYS A 13 -18.54 -6.50 -22.69
C LYS A 13 -19.93 -6.80 -22.13
N GLU A 14 -20.98 -6.59 -22.92
CA GLU A 14 -22.36 -6.79 -22.50
C GLU A 14 -22.63 -8.26 -22.11
N GLU A 15 -22.23 -9.22 -22.95
CA GLU A 15 -22.40 -10.65 -22.67
C GLU A 15 -21.53 -11.09 -21.47
N TRP A 16 -20.34 -10.50 -21.32
CA TRP A 16 -19.46 -10.75 -20.19
C TRP A 16 -20.09 -10.29 -18.86
N VAL A 17 -20.60 -9.06 -18.82
CA VAL A 17 -21.25 -8.49 -17.62
C VAL A 17 -22.51 -9.28 -17.29
N SER A 18 -23.36 -9.62 -18.26
CA SER A 18 -24.54 -10.46 -18.01
C SER A 18 -24.16 -11.82 -17.43
N LYS A 19 -23.12 -12.48 -17.95
CA LYS A 19 -22.62 -13.75 -17.39
C LYS A 19 -22.10 -13.62 -15.97
N LEU A 20 -21.47 -12.50 -15.62
CA LEU A 20 -21.01 -12.23 -14.26
C LEU A 20 -22.20 -12.06 -13.31
N GLU A 21 -23.20 -11.28 -13.69
CA GLU A 21 -24.40 -11.02 -12.90
C GLU A 21 -25.27 -12.28 -12.71
N GLU A 22 -25.43 -13.07 -13.77
CA GLU A 22 -26.22 -14.32 -13.73
C GLU A 22 -25.61 -15.40 -12.83
N LYS A 23 -24.27 -15.49 -12.82
CA LYS A 23 -23.55 -16.57 -12.12
C LYS A 23 -23.08 -16.21 -10.72
N THR A 24 -23.11 -14.93 -10.36
CA THR A 24 -22.45 -14.46 -9.12
C THR A 24 -23.45 -13.80 -8.19
N TYR A 25 -23.97 -14.58 -7.23
CA TYR A 25 -24.66 -14.01 -6.08
C TYR A 25 -23.66 -13.81 -4.93
N ILE A 26 -23.32 -12.56 -4.64
CA ILE A 26 -22.49 -12.21 -3.48
C ILE A 26 -23.41 -11.85 -2.31
N GLN A 27 -23.31 -12.60 -1.22
CA GLN A 27 -24.08 -12.30 -0.02
C GLN A 27 -23.66 -10.95 0.57
N LYS A 28 -24.63 -10.11 0.94
CA LYS A 28 -24.38 -8.81 1.59
C LYS A 28 -23.46 -8.94 2.81
N MET A 29 -23.64 -10.01 3.60
CA MET A 29 -22.79 -10.28 4.75
C MET A 29 -21.32 -10.50 4.37
N SER A 30 -21.03 -11.18 3.25
CA SER A 30 -19.66 -11.36 2.76
C SER A 30 -19.01 -10.03 2.37
N MET A 31 -19.76 -9.13 1.71
CA MET A 31 -19.28 -7.79 1.39
C MET A 31 -19.01 -6.98 2.67
N ASN A 32 -19.95 -7.02 3.63
CA ASN A 32 -19.77 -6.31 4.90
C ASN A 32 -18.56 -6.81 5.69
N ASN A 33 -18.32 -8.13 5.72
CA ASN A 33 -17.13 -8.71 6.35
C ASN A 33 -15.84 -8.23 5.67
N MET A 34 -15.87 -8.03 4.36
CA MET A 34 -14.72 -7.53 3.60
C MET A 34 -14.44 -6.06 3.90
N ILE A 35 -15.50 -5.23 3.97
CA ILE A 35 -15.39 -3.82 4.36
C ILE A 35 -14.88 -3.72 5.80
N MET A 36 -15.46 -4.48 6.73
CA MET A 36 -15.00 -4.50 8.13
C MET A 36 -13.53 -4.93 8.23
N ASN A 37 -13.11 -5.97 7.50
CA ASN A 37 -11.72 -6.38 7.43
C ASN A 37 -10.82 -5.23 6.94
N TYR A 38 -11.21 -4.53 5.88
CA TYR A 38 -10.45 -3.38 5.38
C TYR A 38 -10.31 -2.28 6.43
N LEU A 39 -11.42 -1.85 7.05
CA LEU A 39 -11.42 -0.79 8.05
C LEU A 39 -10.53 -1.13 9.25
N VAL A 40 -10.59 -2.38 9.73
CA VAL A 40 -9.76 -2.83 10.86
C VAL A 40 -8.29 -2.96 10.48
N THR A 41 -7.99 -3.53 9.32
CA THR A 41 -6.60 -3.75 8.86
C THR A 41 -5.90 -2.41 8.59
N GLU A 42 -6.57 -1.45 7.96
CA GLU A 42 -6.03 -0.11 7.70
C GLU A 42 -6.04 0.81 8.93
N GLY A 43 -6.73 0.43 10.01
CA GLY A 43 -6.81 1.23 11.24
C GLY A 43 -7.80 2.40 11.14
N PHE A 44 -8.90 2.24 10.41
CA PHE A 44 -9.99 3.22 10.36
C PHE A 44 -11.01 2.96 11.48
N LYS A 45 -10.60 3.21 12.73
CA LYS A 45 -11.38 2.89 13.94
C LYS A 45 -12.79 3.49 13.94
N GLU A 46 -12.92 4.80 13.79
CA GLU A 46 -14.23 5.47 13.82
C GLU A 46 -15.17 4.96 12.72
N ALA A 47 -14.61 4.69 11.53
CA ALA A 47 -15.38 4.14 10.43
C ALA A 47 -15.81 2.69 10.73
N ALA A 48 -14.95 1.88 11.34
CA ALA A 48 -15.29 0.53 11.78
C ALA A 48 -16.41 0.53 12.84
N GLU A 49 -16.38 1.46 13.80
CA GLU A 49 -17.42 1.60 14.83
C GLU A 49 -18.78 1.96 14.23
N LYS A 50 -18.81 2.97 13.35
CA LYS A 50 -20.04 3.37 12.65
C LYS A 50 -20.54 2.25 11.73
N PHE A 51 -19.63 1.61 11.00
CA PHE A 51 -19.96 0.50 10.12
C PHE A 51 -20.52 -0.71 10.88
N GLN A 52 -20.00 -1.01 12.08
CA GLN A 52 -20.54 -2.05 12.96
C GLN A 52 -22.00 -1.75 13.36
N GLN A 53 -22.29 -0.50 13.75
CA GLN A 53 -23.64 -0.08 14.15
C GLN A 53 -24.65 -0.23 13.01
N GLU A 54 -24.26 0.12 11.78
CA GLU A 54 -25.15 0.06 10.61
C GLU A 54 -25.27 -1.35 10.00
N SER A 55 -24.18 -2.09 9.93
CA SER A 55 -24.12 -3.38 9.22
C SER A 55 -24.39 -4.58 10.12
N GLY A 56 -24.29 -4.43 11.45
CA GLY A 56 -24.32 -5.50 12.44
C GLY A 56 -23.10 -6.43 12.42
N VAL A 57 -22.12 -6.18 11.56
CA VAL A 57 -20.89 -6.98 11.48
C VAL A 57 -19.88 -6.44 12.48
N GLY A 58 -19.42 -7.31 13.39
CA GLY A 58 -18.39 -6.99 14.36
C GLY A 58 -16.98 -7.09 13.78
N PRO A 59 -16.01 -6.35 14.35
CA PRO A 59 -14.60 -6.49 14.00
C PRO A 59 -14.04 -7.84 14.51
N THR A 60 -13.00 -8.34 13.85
CA THR A 60 -12.32 -9.59 14.25
C THR A 60 -11.39 -9.42 15.46
N VAL A 61 -11.15 -8.17 15.87
CA VAL A 61 -10.26 -7.77 16.95
C VAL A 61 -10.92 -6.62 17.73
N GLU A 62 -10.49 -6.38 18.95
CA GLU A 62 -10.93 -5.22 19.71
C GLU A 62 -10.42 -3.92 19.08
N LEU A 63 -11.32 -2.96 18.86
CA LEU A 63 -11.01 -1.70 18.17
C LEU A 63 -10.07 -0.79 18.97
N SER A 64 -9.98 -0.97 20.29
CA SER A 64 -8.99 -0.29 21.15
C SER A 64 -7.55 -0.64 20.78
N THR A 65 -7.29 -1.86 20.29
CA THR A 65 -5.95 -2.29 19.86
C THR A 65 -5.45 -1.57 18.61
N LEU A 66 -6.29 -0.76 17.97
CA LEU A 66 -5.91 0.01 16.78
C LEU A 66 -5.26 1.35 17.16
N ASP A 67 -5.42 1.83 18.39
CA ASP A 67 -5.03 3.19 18.78
C ASP A 67 -3.55 3.46 18.57
N ASP A 68 -2.69 2.52 18.96
CA ASP A 68 -1.24 2.66 18.77
C ASP A 68 -0.83 2.64 17.29
N ARG A 69 -1.43 1.76 16.49
CA ARG A 69 -1.19 1.71 15.03
C ARG A 69 -1.66 2.99 14.33
N ILE A 70 -2.80 3.55 14.76
CA ILE A 70 -3.32 4.82 14.26
C ILE A 70 -2.34 5.94 14.56
N ARG A 71 -1.85 6.03 15.80
CA ARG A 71 -0.85 7.04 16.20
C ARG A 71 0.42 6.96 15.37
N ILE A 72 0.96 5.76 15.17
CA ILE A 72 2.15 5.55 14.32
C ILE A 72 1.88 6.00 12.88
N ARG A 73 0.78 5.53 12.28
CA ARG A 73 0.40 5.88 10.91
C ARG A 73 0.22 7.40 10.74
N ASP A 74 -0.45 8.04 11.68
CA ASP A 74 -0.71 9.47 11.65
C ASP A 74 0.58 10.27 11.80
N ALA A 75 1.53 9.83 12.64
CA ALA A 75 2.86 10.43 12.73
C ALA A 75 3.62 10.35 11.39
N VAL A 76 3.62 9.18 10.73
CA VAL A 76 4.23 9.03 9.39
C VAL A 76 3.55 9.93 8.35
N GLN A 77 2.23 9.93 8.30
CA GLN A 77 1.47 10.71 7.30
C GLN A 77 1.63 12.22 7.48
N ASN A 78 1.84 12.69 8.70
CA ASN A 78 2.10 14.10 9.00
C ASN A 78 3.59 14.49 8.85
N GLY A 79 4.50 13.53 8.61
CA GLY A 79 5.94 13.78 8.46
C GLY A 79 6.71 13.79 9.78
N HIS A 80 6.10 13.38 10.90
CA HIS A 80 6.78 13.21 12.19
C HIS A 80 7.48 11.84 12.27
N ILE A 81 8.45 11.62 11.39
CA ILE A 81 9.02 10.28 11.18
C ILE A 81 9.84 9.78 12.38
N GLN A 82 10.53 10.69 13.08
CA GLN A 82 11.25 10.34 14.31
C GLN A 82 10.28 9.88 15.41
N GLU A 83 9.19 10.62 15.63
CA GLU A 83 8.13 10.22 16.56
C GLU A 83 7.55 8.85 16.21
N ALA A 84 7.28 8.60 14.92
CA ALA A 84 6.80 7.29 14.46
C ALA A 84 7.81 6.17 14.75
N THR A 85 9.10 6.43 14.52
CA THR A 85 10.19 5.47 14.76
C THR A 85 10.33 5.15 16.25
N ASP A 86 10.27 6.17 17.11
CA ASP A 86 10.33 6.00 18.56
C ASP A 86 9.14 5.21 19.10
N LEU A 87 7.92 5.51 18.62
CA LEU A 87 6.71 4.77 18.98
C LEU A 87 6.82 3.30 18.57
N VAL A 88 7.33 3.02 17.37
CA VAL A 88 7.54 1.64 16.89
C VAL A 88 8.55 0.92 17.77
N ASN A 89 9.69 1.53 18.08
CA ASN A 89 10.70 0.92 18.94
C ASN A 89 10.20 0.71 20.38
N GLN A 90 9.31 1.57 20.87
CA GLN A 90 8.70 1.42 22.19
C GLN A 90 7.72 0.25 22.24
N LEU A 91 6.90 0.09 21.20
CA LEU A 91 5.81 -0.90 21.16
C LEU A 91 6.25 -2.26 20.61
N HIS A 92 7.20 -2.24 19.67
CA HIS A 92 7.71 -3.40 18.93
C HIS A 92 9.24 -3.31 18.77
N PRO A 93 10.02 -3.48 19.86
CA PRO A 93 11.46 -3.18 19.87
C PRO A 93 12.29 -3.89 18.80
N GLU A 94 11.91 -5.11 18.43
CA GLU A 94 12.67 -5.93 17.47
C GLU A 94 12.21 -5.73 16.02
N LEU A 95 11.20 -4.91 15.75
CA LEU A 95 10.59 -4.81 14.42
C LEU A 95 11.56 -4.24 13.39
N LEU A 96 12.20 -3.12 13.71
CA LEU A 96 13.10 -2.40 12.81
C LEU A 96 14.48 -3.06 12.74
N ASP A 97 14.90 -3.72 13.81
CA ASP A 97 16.13 -4.54 13.82
C ASP A 97 16.03 -5.74 12.87
N ASN A 98 14.85 -6.36 12.80
CA ASN A 98 14.60 -7.52 11.94
C ASN A 98 14.27 -7.15 10.48
N ASP A 99 13.90 -5.90 10.21
CA ASP A 99 13.56 -5.40 8.86
C ASP A 99 14.37 -4.14 8.51
N ARG A 100 15.63 -4.36 8.11
CA ARG A 100 16.57 -3.30 7.75
C ARG A 100 16.08 -2.43 6.59
N TYR A 101 15.28 -2.98 5.68
CA TYR A 101 14.74 -2.23 4.54
C TYR A 101 13.65 -1.27 5.00
N LEU A 102 12.72 -1.72 5.86
CA LEU A 102 11.71 -0.85 6.44
C LEU A 102 12.35 0.26 7.29
N TYR A 103 13.37 -0.07 8.08
CA TYR A 103 14.14 0.93 8.82
C TYR A 103 14.75 1.97 7.88
N PHE A 104 15.41 1.53 6.80
CA PHE A 104 15.96 2.42 5.78
C PHE A 104 14.89 3.32 5.17
N HIS A 105 13.73 2.79 4.76
CA HIS A 105 12.64 3.60 4.20
C HIS A 105 12.15 4.68 5.17
N LEU A 106 12.08 4.39 6.49
CA LEU A 106 11.74 5.39 7.49
C LEU A 106 12.83 6.47 7.58
N GLN A 107 14.10 6.10 7.60
CA GLN A 107 15.20 7.08 7.64
C GLN A 107 15.25 7.92 6.35
N GLN A 108 15.05 7.31 5.19
CA GLN A 108 14.94 8.02 3.91
C GLN A 108 13.77 9.00 3.92
N LEU A 109 12.61 8.60 4.48
CA LEU A 109 11.46 9.49 4.60
C LEU A 109 11.75 10.67 5.54
N HIS A 110 12.46 10.44 6.63
CA HIS A 110 12.91 11.53 7.51
C HIS A 110 13.85 12.51 6.77
N LEU A 111 14.80 11.99 5.98
CA LEU A 111 15.66 12.81 5.13
C LEU A 111 14.84 13.65 4.15
N ILE A 112 13.83 13.05 3.51
CA ILE A 112 12.89 13.76 2.60
C ILE A 112 12.15 14.89 3.35
N GLU A 113 11.74 14.70 4.62
CA GLU A 113 11.11 15.75 5.42
C GLU A 113 12.08 16.90 5.77
N LEU A 114 13.35 16.59 6.06
CA LEU A 114 14.38 17.62 6.28
C LEU A 114 14.59 18.46 5.01
N ILE A 115 14.65 17.81 3.85
CA ILE A 115 14.75 18.47 2.54
C ILE A 115 13.52 19.34 2.29
N ARG A 116 12.31 18.81 2.53
CA ARG A 116 11.04 19.53 2.34
C ARG A 116 10.95 20.79 3.21
N THR A 117 11.51 20.76 4.42
CA THR A 117 11.53 21.90 5.35
C THR A 117 12.70 22.86 5.13
N GLY A 118 13.56 22.60 4.14
CA GLY A 118 14.71 23.44 3.81
C GLY A 118 15.89 23.31 4.77
N ARG A 119 15.91 22.28 5.63
CA ARG A 119 16.97 22.02 6.61
C ARG A 119 18.14 21.26 5.98
N VAL A 120 18.80 21.88 5.00
CA VAL A 120 19.81 21.23 4.14
C VAL A 120 21.02 20.73 4.93
N GLU A 121 21.56 21.53 5.86
CA GLU A 121 22.73 21.12 6.65
C GLU A 121 22.43 19.88 7.50
N GLU A 122 21.25 19.83 8.11
CA GLU A 122 20.80 18.70 8.92
C GLU A 122 20.51 17.47 8.07
N ALA A 123 19.92 17.65 6.87
CA ALA A 123 19.72 16.58 5.91
C ALA A 123 21.05 15.94 5.48
N LEU A 124 22.07 16.76 5.20
CA LEU A 124 23.41 16.28 4.84
C LEU A 124 24.08 15.54 5.99
N GLN A 125 24.06 16.11 7.19
CA GLN A 125 24.63 15.48 8.37
C GLN A 125 23.95 14.14 8.66
N PHE A 126 22.61 14.11 8.62
CA PHE A 126 21.84 12.90 8.84
C PHE A 126 22.15 11.81 7.81
N ALA A 127 22.25 12.16 6.53
CA ALA A 127 22.60 11.20 5.48
C ALA A 127 24.00 10.61 5.67
N GLN A 128 24.97 11.43 6.09
CA GLN A 128 26.34 10.97 6.37
C GLN A 128 26.39 10.04 7.59
N ASP A 129 25.70 10.38 8.67
CA ASP A 129 25.78 9.66 9.94
C ASP A 129 24.95 8.38 9.97
N GLN A 130 23.78 8.36 9.32
CA GLN A 130 22.78 7.30 9.50
C GLN A 130 22.56 6.43 8.26
N LEU A 131 22.90 6.91 7.07
CA LEU A 131 22.55 6.25 5.80
C LEU A 131 23.75 5.79 4.96
N SER A 132 24.95 6.23 5.30
CA SER A 132 26.19 5.93 4.56
C SER A 132 26.48 4.41 4.51
N GLU A 133 26.52 3.74 5.67
CA GLU A 133 26.78 2.31 5.76
C GLU A 133 25.71 1.44 5.08
N ALA A 134 24.46 1.92 5.06
CA ALA A 134 23.35 1.23 4.42
C ALA A 134 23.50 1.22 2.90
N GLY A 135 23.92 2.35 2.31
CA GLY A 135 24.18 2.47 0.87
C GLY A 135 25.39 1.67 0.40
N GLU A 136 26.42 1.49 1.25
CA GLU A 136 27.60 0.68 0.91
C GLU A 136 27.29 -0.83 0.84
N SER A 137 26.24 -1.27 1.52
CA SER A 137 25.90 -2.68 1.66
C SER A 137 24.95 -3.22 0.58
N ASP A 138 24.17 -2.35 -0.08
CA ASP A 138 23.15 -2.74 -1.06
C ASP A 138 23.00 -1.67 -2.17
N ASP A 139 23.26 -2.07 -3.42
CA ASP A 139 23.18 -1.20 -4.60
C ASP A 139 21.79 -0.57 -4.80
N ASN A 140 20.70 -1.25 -4.40
CA ASN A 140 19.35 -0.69 -4.52
C ASN A 140 19.13 0.44 -3.52
N ILE A 141 19.59 0.26 -2.28
CA ILE A 141 19.55 1.29 -1.24
C ILE A 141 20.38 2.49 -1.66
N LEU A 142 21.56 2.26 -2.24
CA LEU A 142 22.40 3.33 -2.78
C LEU A 142 21.68 4.14 -3.85
N CYS A 143 21.07 3.47 -4.85
CA CYS A 143 20.31 4.15 -5.90
C CYS A 143 19.16 5.00 -5.34
N GLU A 144 18.45 4.49 -4.33
CA GLU A 144 17.38 5.22 -3.66
C GLU A 144 17.90 6.42 -2.85
N LEU A 145 19.03 6.27 -2.17
CA LEU A 145 19.68 7.34 -1.42
C LEU A 145 20.20 8.45 -2.35
N GLU A 146 20.84 8.09 -3.46
CA GLU A 146 21.30 9.03 -4.49
C GLU A 146 20.15 9.85 -5.06
N ARG A 147 19.00 9.22 -5.36
CA ARG A 147 17.79 9.92 -5.82
C ARG A 147 17.28 10.91 -4.78
N THR A 148 17.27 10.53 -3.50
CA THR A 148 16.84 11.43 -2.42
C THR A 148 17.82 12.60 -2.26
N LEU A 149 19.12 12.34 -2.23
CA LEU A 149 20.15 13.39 -2.09
C LEU A 149 20.21 14.32 -3.30
N ALA A 150 19.88 13.83 -4.50
CA ALA A 150 19.79 14.66 -5.69
C ALA A 150 18.77 15.79 -5.55
N LEU A 151 17.75 15.66 -4.70
CA LEU A 151 16.80 16.75 -4.39
C LEU A 151 17.50 17.99 -3.82
N LEU A 152 18.61 17.82 -3.09
CA LEU A 152 19.38 18.92 -2.50
C LEU A 152 20.10 19.77 -3.56
N ALA A 153 20.30 19.24 -4.77
CA ALA A 153 20.94 19.97 -5.86
C ALA A 153 20.00 20.95 -6.57
N PHE A 154 18.72 20.98 -6.21
CA PHE A 154 17.71 21.85 -6.80
C PHE A 154 17.24 22.91 -5.81
N ASP A 155 17.22 24.18 -6.22
CA ASP A 155 16.69 25.29 -5.42
C ASP A 155 15.20 25.08 -5.07
N GLU A 156 14.45 24.46 -5.98
CA GLU A 156 13.05 24.08 -5.79
C GLU A 156 12.88 22.55 -5.94
N PRO A 157 12.99 21.76 -4.86
CA PRO A 157 12.93 20.29 -4.91
C PRO A 157 11.65 19.74 -5.56
N HIS A 158 10.53 20.45 -5.45
CA HIS A 158 9.24 20.08 -6.05
C HIS A 158 9.21 20.17 -7.59
N LYS A 159 10.13 20.90 -8.21
CA LYS A 159 10.27 20.99 -9.67
C LYS A 159 11.32 20.02 -10.21
N SER A 160 11.94 19.23 -9.34
CA SER A 160 12.96 18.27 -9.73
C SER A 160 12.36 17.05 -10.44
N PRO A 161 13.18 16.29 -11.19
CA PRO A 161 12.80 14.98 -11.73
C PRO A 161 12.43 13.94 -10.66
N PHE A 162 12.78 14.19 -9.39
CA PHE A 162 12.55 13.31 -8.23
C PHE A 162 11.45 13.84 -7.30
N SER A 163 10.63 14.79 -7.79
CA SER A 163 9.52 15.38 -7.05
C SER A 163 8.44 14.37 -6.63
N ASP A 164 8.42 13.18 -7.22
CA ASP A 164 7.59 12.05 -6.83
C ASP A 164 7.85 11.61 -5.37
N LEU A 165 9.11 11.68 -4.92
CA LEU A 165 9.50 11.39 -3.53
C LEU A 165 8.87 12.38 -2.53
N LEU A 166 8.54 13.59 -2.98
CA LEU A 166 7.92 14.62 -2.15
C LEU A 166 6.39 14.52 -2.11
N HIS A 167 5.77 13.63 -2.91
CA HIS A 167 4.33 13.49 -2.97
C HIS A 167 3.77 12.78 -1.72
N PRO A 168 2.57 13.14 -1.22
CA PRO A 168 1.94 12.45 -0.09
C PRO A 168 1.81 10.92 -0.28
N THR A 169 1.73 10.44 -1.51
CA THR A 169 1.66 9.00 -1.84
C THR A 169 2.89 8.24 -1.35
N HIS A 170 4.08 8.86 -1.33
CA HIS A 170 5.28 8.22 -0.82
C HIS A 170 5.15 7.95 0.70
N ARG A 171 4.69 8.94 1.48
CA ARG A 171 4.36 8.75 2.91
C ARG A 171 3.31 7.66 3.13
N GLN A 172 2.27 7.63 2.30
CA GLN A 172 1.21 6.61 2.38
C GLN A 172 1.75 5.20 2.11
N LYS A 173 2.66 5.05 1.14
CA LYS A 173 3.32 3.77 0.85
C LYS A 173 4.10 3.26 2.07
N ILE A 174 4.98 4.08 2.64
CA ILE A 174 5.81 3.68 3.80
C ILE A 174 4.94 3.43 5.04
N ALA A 175 3.90 4.24 5.26
CA ALA A 175 2.93 3.99 6.34
C ALA A 175 2.22 2.62 6.17
N GLY A 176 1.90 2.23 4.94
CA GLY A 176 1.31 0.92 4.62
C GLY A 176 2.28 -0.24 4.85
N GLU A 177 3.55 -0.09 4.46
CA GLU A 177 4.61 -1.06 4.72
C GLU A 177 4.82 -1.27 6.22
N LEU A 178 4.94 -0.17 6.98
CA LEU A 178 5.06 -0.20 8.42
C LEU A 178 3.86 -0.85 9.10
N ASN A 179 2.64 -0.51 8.68
CA ASN A 179 1.41 -1.13 9.20
C ASN A 179 1.40 -2.65 8.94
N ALA A 180 1.78 -3.09 7.74
CA ALA A 180 1.84 -4.51 7.41
C ALA A 180 2.89 -5.25 8.25
N ALA A 181 4.04 -4.63 8.52
CA ALA A 181 5.08 -5.18 9.39
C ALA A 181 4.61 -5.32 10.84
N ILE A 182 3.95 -4.30 11.39
CA ILE A 182 3.36 -4.35 12.75
C ILE A 182 2.34 -5.50 12.84
N LEU A 183 1.42 -5.58 11.88
CA LEU A 183 0.41 -6.64 11.83
C LEU A 183 1.03 -8.04 11.74
N LYS A 184 2.14 -8.19 11.03
CA LYS A 184 2.89 -9.45 10.91
C LYS A 184 3.51 -9.83 12.26
N MET A 185 4.08 -8.87 12.97
CA MET A 185 4.68 -9.07 14.29
C MET A 185 3.65 -9.40 15.37
N GLU A 186 2.45 -8.81 15.28
CA GLU A 186 1.30 -9.16 16.12
C GLU A 186 0.65 -10.51 15.76
N HIS A 187 1.25 -11.30 14.86
CA HIS A 187 0.75 -12.58 14.39
C HIS A 187 -0.69 -12.54 13.84
N ARG A 188 -1.10 -11.40 13.25
CA ARG A 188 -2.44 -11.31 12.68
C ARG A 188 -2.51 -12.13 11.39
N GLU A 189 -3.64 -12.84 11.20
CA GLU A 189 -3.90 -13.64 10.00
C GLU A 189 -3.89 -12.84 8.69
N SER A 190 -4.10 -11.52 8.76
CA SER A 190 -4.15 -10.64 7.59
C SER A 190 -3.30 -9.39 7.81
N THR A 191 -2.17 -9.33 7.12
CA THR A 191 -1.25 -8.17 7.09
C THR A 191 -1.63 -7.15 6.02
N SER A 192 -2.57 -7.50 5.14
CA SER A 192 -3.14 -6.63 4.11
C SER A 192 -4.65 -6.86 4.02
N PRO A 193 -5.45 -5.84 3.66
CA PRO A 193 -6.87 -6.01 3.48
C PRO A 193 -7.20 -7.02 2.39
N ARG A 194 -8.20 -7.89 2.63
CA ARG A 194 -8.67 -8.86 1.65
C ARG A 194 -9.13 -8.21 0.34
N LEU A 195 -9.69 -6.99 0.44
CA LEU A 195 -10.07 -6.18 -0.71
C LEU A 195 -8.87 -5.85 -1.61
N ASN A 196 -7.74 -5.45 -1.02
CA ASN A 196 -6.52 -5.15 -1.79
C ASN A 196 -6.00 -6.40 -2.50
N ASN A 197 -6.09 -7.57 -1.86
CA ASN A 197 -5.70 -8.84 -2.49
C ASN A 197 -6.60 -9.20 -3.67
N LEU A 198 -7.91 -8.94 -3.59
CA LEU A 198 -8.82 -9.12 -4.71
C LEU A 198 -8.49 -8.21 -5.88
N LEU A 199 -8.23 -6.92 -5.62
CA LEU A 199 -7.83 -5.97 -6.67
C LEU A 199 -6.54 -6.43 -7.37
N LYS A 200 -5.55 -6.90 -6.60
CA LYS A 200 -4.31 -7.48 -7.15
C LYS A 200 -4.58 -8.74 -7.97
N MET A 201 -5.48 -9.62 -7.51
CA MET A 201 -5.87 -10.81 -8.26
C MET A 201 -6.58 -10.48 -9.58
N ILE A 202 -7.38 -9.42 -9.63
CA ILE A 202 -7.99 -8.93 -10.87
C ILE A 202 -6.88 -8.51 -11.84
N LEU A 203 -5.96 -7.64 -11.42
CA LEU A 203 -4.85 -7.18 -12.25
C LEU A 203 -3.99 -8.34 -12.76
N TRP A 204 -3.61 -9.26 -11.86
CA TRP A 204 -2.84 -10.45 -12.21
C TRP A 204 -3.58 -11.36 -13.21
N ALA A 205 -4.88 -11.62 -13.00
CA ALA A 205 -5.65 -12.45 -13.92
C ALA A 205 -5.73 -11.83 -15.33
N GLN A 206 -5.84 -10.50 -15.41
CA GLN A 206 -5.79 -9.77 -16.68
C GLN A 206 -4.43 -9.91 -17.36
N GLU A 207 -3.33 -9.73 -16.63
CA GLU A 207 -1.97 -9.92 -17.16
C GLU A 207 -1.74 -11.35 -17.68
N GLU A 208 -2.26 -12.37 -17.00
CA GLU A 208 -2.15 -13.76 -17.43
C GLU A 208 -2.96 -14.04 -18.71
N LEU A 209 -4.14 -13.43 -18.86
CA LEU A 209 -4.93 -13.51 -20.10
C LEU A 209 -4.23 -12.80 -21.26
N ASP A 210 -3.60 -11.66 -20.99
CA ASP A 210 -2.79 -10.90 -21.95
C ASP A 210 -1.60 -11.70 -22.45
N LYS A 211 -0.84 -12.34 -21.55
CA LYS A 211 0.28 -13.25 -21.92
C LYS A 211 -0.19 -14.37 -22.85
N LYS A 212 -1.41 -14.88 -22.64
CA LYS A 212 -2.03 -15.92 -23.46
C LYS A 212 -2.72 -15.40 -24.72
N LYS A 213 -2.70 -14.08 -24.96
CA LYS A 213 -3.33 -13.40 -26.11
C LYS A 213 -4.82 -13.71 -26.25
N VAL A 214 -5.50 -13.90 -25.12
CA VAL A 214 -6.96 -14.08 -25.09
C VAL A 214 -7.61 -12.72 -25.28
N LYS A 215 -8.67 -12.65 -26.11
CA LYS A 215 -9.51 -11.45 -26.20
C LYS A 215 -10.59 -11.50 -25.14
N TYR A 216 -10.67 -10.48 -24.30
CA TYR A 216 -11.64 -10.38 -23.22
C TYR A 216 -11.90 -8.91 -22.83
N PRO A 217 -13.07 -8.58 -22.26
CA PRO A 217 -13.31 -7.25 -21.71
C PRO A 217 -12.41 -6.98 -20.50
N LYS A 218 -11.67 -5.87 -20.53
CA LYS A 218 -10.72 -5.48 -19.48
C LYS A 218 -11.35 -4.46 -18.54
N MET A 219 -11.16 -4.66 -17.24
CA MET A 219 -11.34 -3.60 -16.26
C MET A 219 -10.19 -2.60 -16.40
N THR A 220 -10.51 -1.41 -16.91
CA THR A 220 -9.57 -0.31 -17.16
C THR A 220 -9.46 0.65 -15.99
N ASP A 221 -10.50 0.72 -15.15
CA ASP A 221 -10.51 1.51 -13.92
C ASP A 221 -11.14 0.69 -12.79
N LEU A 222 -10.33 0.37 -11.78
CA LEU A 222 -10.73 -0.37 -10.59
C LEU A 222 -11.65 0.46 -9.67
N GLY A 223 -11.49 1.79 -9.64
CA GLY A 223 -12.24 2.67 -8.74
C GLY A 223 -13.68 2.88 -9.17
N SER A 224 -13.91 2.98 -10.48
CA SER A 224 -15.25 3.05 -11.08
C SER A 224 -15.79 1.69 -11.52
N ALA A 225 -15.00 0.62 -11.38
CA ALA A 225 -15.27 -0.70 -11.94
C ALA A 225 -15.57 -0.67 -13.45
N THR A 226 -14.94 0.25 -14.18
CA THR A 226 -15.16 0.41 -15.64
C THR A 226 -14.52 -0.74 -16.39
N ILE A 227 -15.32 -1.44 -17.19
CA ILE A 227 -14.89 -2.50 -18.10
C ILE A 227 -15.03 -2.01 -19.54
N GLU A 228 -14.02 -2.24 -20.37
CA GLU A 228 -13.97 -1.89 -21.79
C GLU A 228 -13.60 -3.11 -22.63
N ASP A 229 -14.10 -3.18 -23.86
CA ASP A 229 -13.69 -4.23 -24.79
C ASP A 229 -12.22 -4.05 -25.19
N THR A 230 -11.49 -5.17 -25.32
CA THR A 230 -10.14 -5.14 -25.86
C THR A 230 -10.16 -4.74 -27.33
N LYS A 231 -9.42 -3.69 -27.68
CA LYS A 231 -9.17 -3.29 -29.07
C LYS A 231 -8.32 -4.31 -29.81
#